data_AF-A0A371DWK4-F1
#
_entry.id   AF-A0A371DWK4-F1
#
_cell.length_a   1.000
_cell.length_b   1.000
_cell.length_c   1.000
_cell.angle_alpha   90.00
_cell.angle_beta   90.00
_cell.angle_gamma   90.00
#
_symmetry.space_group_name_H-M   'P 1'
#
loop_
_entity.id
_entity.type
_entity.pdbx_description
1 polymer ?
#
loop_
_entity_poly.entity_id
_entity_poly.type
_entity_poly.pdbx_seq_one_letter_code
_entity_poly.pdbx_strand_id
1 'polypeptide(L)'
;MAPVHSRLIQHAFEAHPAAIRSSIHTALLRPLPTSSPLPAFIQLIPGVPLATQLPKPNHSDPRGSVRLLLTELLIFATGDRCARMWWTLTSFQKHVVLRYGVLLLGWPPDIPFMNFSPGHGCPCMADLRRLLSLLSAEPQPHMYFVRATPGQLHAARLNAAAAAPGPLFPAAAPLPYVGRSNIGRRRGVRHGADGSVISPRYARDGPTSAKVISEELDSEASGWASVRTAPLPQMYKDGAWLIWGESGWRLPTTSELLSSSNAGWDGP
;
A
#
# COMPACT_ATOMS: atom_id res chain seq x y z
N MET A 1 -67.58 -33.25 -45.48
CA MET A 1 -66.84 -34.51 -45.28
C MET A 1 -66.75 -34.77 -43.78
N ALA A 2 -67.30 -35.89 -43.30
CA ALA A 2 -67.08 -36.41 -41.94
C ALA A 2 -65.63 -36.98 -41.82
N PRO A 3 -65.15 -37.54 -40.68
CA PRO A 3 -65.70 -37.66 -39.30
C PRO A 3 -64.69 -37.24 -38.18
N VAL A 4 -65.13 -36.84 -36.96
CA VAL A 4 -65.40 -37.62 -35.70
C VAL A 4 -64.16 -38.07 -34.91
N HIS A 5 -64.02 -37.58 -33.66
CA HIS A 5 -64.04 -38.32 -32.37
C HIS A 5 -63.47 -37.41 -31.24
N SER A 6 -64.27 -37.00 -30.24
CA SER A 6 -64.53 -37.71 -28.95
C SER A 6 -63.27 -37.73 -28.06
N ARG A 7 -63.23 -37.31 -26.78
CA ARG A 7 -64.17 -37.46 -25.65
C ARG A 7 -63.61 -36.60 -24.47
N LEU A 8 -64.44 -35.84 -23.72
CA LEU A 8 -64.97 -36.15 -22.36
C LEU A 8 -63.84 -36.21 -21.30
N ILE A 9 -63.80 -35.50 -20.15
CA ILE A 9 -64.77 -35.22 -19.05
C ILE A 9 -64.15 -34.06 -18.21
N GLN A 10 -64.79 -32.91 -17.94
CA GLN A 10 -65.72 -32.61 -16.80
C GLN A 10 -65.03 -32.79 -15.41
N HIS A 11 -65.10 -31.97 -14.35
CA HIS A 11 -65.95 -30.87 -13.87
C HIS A 11 -65.07 -30.01 -12.90
N ALA A 12 -65.05 -28.67 -12.96
CA ALA A 12 -65.91 -27.73 -12.20
C ALA A 12 -65.95 -28.07 -10.68
N PHE A 13 -65.20 -27.41 -9.80
CA PHE A 13 -65.44 -26.08 -9.20
C PHE A 13 -66.83 -25.85 -8.59
N GLU A 14 -66.78 -25.19 -7.43
CA GLU A 14 -67.86 -24.54 -6.68
C GLU A 14 -68.69 -25.37 -5.68
N ALA A 15 -68.51 -25.08 -4.39
CA ALA A 15 -69.47 -24.26 -3.64
C ALA A 15 -69.01 -24.12 -2.17
N HIS A 16 -68.75 -22.88 -1.74
CA HIS A 16 -69.08 -22.44 -0.37
C HIS A 16 -70.61 -22.15 -0.35
N PRO A 17 -71.36 -22.13 0.78
CA PRO A 17 -70.92 -21.62 2.09
C PRO A 17 -71.61 -22.24 3.35
N ALA A 18 -71.29 -21.61 4.49
CA ALA A 18 -72.14 -21.36 5.66
C ALA A 18 -72.32 -22.45 6.74
N ALA A 19 -71.49 -22.28 7.78
CA ALA A 19 -71.85 -22.08 9.21
C ALA A 19 -72.89 -23.00 9.86
N ILE A 20 -72.49 -23.66 10.96
CA ILE A 20 -73.24 -23.71 12.23
C ILE A 20 -72.27 -24.09 13.37
N ARG A 21 -72.51 -23.46 14.51
CA ARG A 21 -71.76 -23.41 15.78
C ARG A 21 -71.62 -24.77 16.49
N SER A 22 -70.51 -24.98 17.21
CA SER A 22 -70.49 -25.40 18.62
C SER A 22 -69.04 -25.34 19.12
N SER A 23 -68.76 -24.48 20.09
CA SER A 23 -68.77 -24.78 21.53
C SER A 23 -67.43 -25.36 22.01
N ILE A 24 -66.63 -24.42 22.47
CA ILE A 24 -65.50 -24.47 23.39
C ILE A 24 -65.44 -25.76 24.23
N HIS A 25 -64.35 -26.52 24.06
CA HIS A 25 -63.73 -27.22 25.17
C HIS A 25 -62.28 -26.77 25.29
N THR A 26 -62.02 -26.07 26.37
CA THR A 26 -60.70 -25.64 26.84
C THR A 26 -59.87 -26.88 27.20
N ALA A 27 -59.02 -27.33 26.28
CA ALA A 27 -57.93 -28.24 26.58
C ALA A 27 -56.63 -27.42 26.65
N LEU A 28 -56.06 -27.35 27.86
CA LEU A 28 -54.78 -26.73 28.15
C LEU A 28 -53.67 -27.39 27.32
N LEU A 29 -53.33 -26.81 26.17
CA LEU A 29 -52.12 -27.15 25.45
C LEU A 29 -50.94 -26.56 26.22
N ARG A 30 -50.24 -27.43 26.97
CA ARG A 30 -48.86 -27.16 27.39
C ARG A 30 -48.05 -26.81 26.14
N PRO A 31 -47.37 -25.66 26.08
CA PRO A 31 -46.38 -25.41 25.04
C PRO A 31 -45.29 -26.48 25.19
N LEU A 32 -45.02 -27.21 24.10
CA LEU A 32 -43.79 -27.97 23.96
C LEU A 32 -42.62 -27.04 24.28
N PRO A 33 -41.60 -27.48 25.05
CA PRO A 33 -40.43 -26.66 25.28
C PRO A 33 -39.80 -26.37 23.92
N THR A 34 -39.84 -25.11 23.52
CA THR A 34 -39.09 -24.58 22.39
C THR A 34 -37.65 -25.01 22.58
N SER A 35 -37.15 -25.84 21.66
CA SER A 35 -35.75 -26.20 21.51
C SER A 35 -34.88 -25.00 21.88
N SER A 36 -34.09 -25.13 22.94
CA SER A 36 -33.07 -24.14 23.24
C SER A 36 -32.15 -24.01 22.02
N PRO A 37 -31.70 -22.79 21.66
CA PRO A 37 -30.62 -22.67 20.71
C PRO A 37 -29.38 -23.27 21.39
N LEU A 38 -28.91 -24.41 20.88
CA LEU A 38 -27.61 -24.94 21.24
C LEU A 38 -26.58 -23.80 21.08
N PRO A 39 -25.63 -23.62 22.02
CA PRO A 39 -24.59 -22.62 21.86
C PRO A 39 -23.87 -22.91 20.55
N ALA A 40 -23.81 -21.91 19.67
CA ALA A 40 -23.08 -22.03 18.42
C ALA A 40 -21.64 -22.47 18.75
N PHE A 41 -21.29 -23.70 18.41
CA PHE A 41 -19.90 -24.15 18.44
C PHE A 41 -19.16 -23.26 17.46
N ILE A 42 -18.44 -22.26 17.98
CA ILE A 42 -17.65 -21.37 17.14
C ILE A 42 -16.53 -22.23 16.55
N GLN A 43 -16.63 -22.52 15.25
CA GLN A 43 -15.60 -23.27 14.54
C GLN A 43 -14.34 -22.41 14.46
N LEU A 44 -13.35 -22.75 15.29
CA LEU A 44 -12.04 -22.10 15.26
C LEU A 44 -11.23 -22.58 14.06
N ILE A 45 -10.56 -21.66 13.38
CA ILE A 45 -9.64 -21.95 12.28
C ILE A 45 -8.35 -22.54 12.89
N PRO A 46 -7.96 -23.77 12.51
CA PRO A 46 -6.73 -24.38 12.99
C PRO A 46 -5.50 -23.56 12.59
N GLY A 47 -4.57 -23.35 13.54
CA GLY A 47 -3.33 -22.60 13.29
C GLY A 47 -3.47 -21.08 13.26
N VAL A 48 -4.65 -20.54 13.53
CA VAL A 48 -4.89 -19.11 13.73
C VAL A 48 -4.96 -18.82 15.24
N PRO A 49 -4.21 -17.82 15.76
CA PRO A 49 -4.23 -17.52 17.18
C PRO A 49 -5.59 -16.94 17.59
N LEU A 50 -5.97 -17.15 18.84
CA LEU A 50 -7.10 -16.43 19.42
C LEU A 50 -6.75 -14.94 19.53
N ALA A 51 -7.75 -14.07 19.41
CA ALA A 51 -7.55 -12.63 19.52
C ALA A 51 -6.94 -12.21 20.88
N THR A 52 -7.22 -12.99 21.93
CA THR A 52 -6.64 -12.80 23.27
C THR A 52 -5.13 -13.06 23.36
N GLN A 53 -4.57 -13.79 22.39
CA GLN A 53 -3.13 -14.06 22.30
C GLN A 53 -2.37 -12.97 21.54
N LEU A 54 -3.10 -12.08 20.84
CA LEU A 54 -2.51 -10.96 20.12
C LEU A 54 -2.39 -9.73 21.05
N PRO A 55 -1.42 -8.83 20.80
CA PRO A 55 -1.33 -7.59 21.53
C PRO A 55 -2.59 -6.74 21.36
N LYS A 56 -3.01 -6.05 22.42
CA LYS A 56 -4.18 -5.17 22.34
C LYS A 56 -3.90 -3.99 21.39
N PRO A 57 -4.80 -3.69 20.44
CA PRO A 57 -4.61 -2.57 19.53
C PRO A 57 -4.66 -1.24 20.28
N ASN A 58 -3.76 -0.33 19.92
CA ASN A 58 -3.83 1.06 20.34
C ASN A 58 -4.66 1.86 19.33
N HIS A 59 -5.91 2.16 19.70
CA HIS A 59 -6.83 2.92 18.84
C HIS A 59 -6.41 4.37 18.60
N SER A 60 -5.52 4.93 19.41
CA SER A 60 -4.93 6.26 19.22
C SER A 60 -3.85 6.28 18.13
N ASP A 61 -3.22 5.14 17.85
CA ASP A 61 -2.31 4.95 16.71
C ASP A 61 -2.72 3.71 15.89
N PRO A 62 -3.74 3.84 15.01
CA PRO A 62 -4.22 2.71 14.26
C PRO A 62 -3.20 2.23 13.21
N ARG A 63 -2.31 3.11 12.72
CA ARG A 63 -1.26 2.72 11.77
C ARG A 63 -0.24 1.80 12.43
N GLY A 64 0.26 2.20 13.60
CA GLY A 64 1.19 1.38 14.38
C GLY A 64 0.55 0.05 14.77
N SER A 65 -0.70 0.08 15.24
CA SER A 65 -1.43 -1.10 15.68
C SER A 65 -1.68 -2.11 14.56
N VAL A 66 -2.08 -1.68 13.36
CA VAL A 66 -2.25 -2.59 12.21
C VAL A 66 -0.92 -3.25 11.84
N ARG A 67 0.18 -2.48 11.80
CA ARG A 67 1.52 -3.02 11.48
C ARG A 67 1.97 -4.05 12.51
N LEU A 68 1.74 -3.75 13.78
CA LEU A 68 2.11 -4.61 14.90
C LEU A 68 1.32 -5.93 14.83
N LEU A 69 -0.01 -5.86 14.76
CA LEU A 69 -0.87 -7.05 14.69
C LEU A 69 -0.57 -7.94 13.49
N LEU A 70 -0.37 -7.38 12.30
CA LEU A 70 0.00 -8.17 11.12
C LEU A 70 1.38 -8.80 11.25
N THR A 71 2.33 -8.13 11.91
CA THR A 71 3.66 -8.70 12.15
C THR A 71 3.58 -9.86 13.14
N GLU A 72 2.82 -9.71 14.22
CA GLU A 72 2.59 -10.78 15.19
C GLU A 72 1.89 -12.00 14.58
N LEU A 73 0.87 -11.78 13.75
CA LEU A 73 0.22 -12.86 13.00
C LEU A 73 1.16 -13.58 12.05
N LEU A 74 2.08 -12.84 11.41
CA LEU A 74 3.10 -13.43 10.55
C LEU A 74 4.10 -14.25 11.38
N ILE A 75 4.57 -13.72 12.52
CA ILE A 75 5.46 -14.45 13.44
C ILE A 75 4.78 -15.74 13.89
N PHE A 76 3.50 -15.68 14.27
CA PHE A 76 2.74 -16.85 14.69
C PHE A 76 2.63 -17.90 13.59
N ALA A 77 2.25 -17.51 12.38
CA ALA A 77 2.07 -18.44 11.26
C ALA A 77 3.39 -19.07 10.78
N THR A 78 4.51 -18.35 10.92
CA THR A 78 5.82 -18.78 10.42
C THR A 78 6.68 -19.46 11.47
N GLY A 79 6.49 -19.13 12.75
CA GLY A 79 7.37 -19.50 13.86
C GLY A 79 8.67 -18.70 13.92
N ASP A 80 8.90 -17.76 12.99
CA ASP A 80 10.11 -16.94 12.95
C ASP A 80 9.89 -15.61 13.70
N ARG A 81 10.50 -15.47 14.88
CA ARG A 81 10.42 -14.24 15.71
C ARG A 81 11.04 -13.02 15.04
N CYS A 82 11.87 -13.22 14.03
CA CYS A 82 12.50 -12.17 13.24
C CYS A 82 11.72 -11.84 11.96
N ALA A 83 10.57 -12.48 11.73
CA ALA A 83 9.72 -12.18 10.59
C ALA A 83 9.24 -10.73 10.65
N ARG A 84 9.27 -10.06 9.50
CA ARG A 84 8.87 -8.65 9.36
C ARG A 84 7.92 -8.50 8.18
N MET A 85 6.91 -7.68 8.37
CA MET A 85 5.93 -7.40 7.33
C MET A 85 6.51 -6.47 6.25
N TRP A 86 6.21 -6.78 4.99
CA TRP A 86 6.60 -6.01 3.82
C TRP A 86 5.35 -5.52 3.08
N TRP A 87 5.34 -4.24 2.70
CA TRP A 87 4.13 -3.54 2.27
C TRP A 87 4.09 -3.19 0.78
N THR A 88 5.13 -3.53 0.03
CA THR A 88 5.16 -3.39 -1.43
C THR A 88 4.94 -4.77 -2.05
N LEU A 89 4.27 -4.83 -3.21
CA LEU A 89 3.90 -6.09 -3.85
C LEU A 89 5.10 -7.03 -4.04
N THR A 90 6.18 -6.53 -4.64
CA THR A 90 7.39 -7.32 -4.92
C THR A 90 8.11 -7.76 -3.66
N SER A 91 8.20 -6.90 -2.64
CA SER A 91 8.83 -7.27 -1.38
C SER A 91 7.95 -8.21 -0.56
N PHE A 92 6.64 -8.07 -0.59
CA PHE A 92 5.70 -9.00 0.05
C PHE A 92 5.79 -10.38 -0.58
N GLN A 93 5.72 -10.46 -1.91
CA GLN A 93 5.93 -11.70 -2.67
C GLN A 93 7.26 -12.36 -2.29
N LYS A 94 8.39 -11.64 -2.37
CA LYS A 94 9.72 -12.21 -2.13
C LYS A 94 9.97 -12.58 -0.67
N HIS A 95 9.68 -11.67 0.25
CA HIS A 95 10.12 -11.78 1.64
C HIS A 95 9.06 -12.31 2.60
N VAL A 96 7.80 -12.38 2.18
CA VAL A 96 6.71 -12.99 2.95
C VAL A 96 6.27 -14.29 2.29
N VAL A 97 5.72 -14.21 1.07
CA VAL A 97 5.07 -15.36 0.42
C VAL A 97 6.07 -16.44 0.03
N LEU A 98 7.08 -16.11 -0.78
CA LEU A 98 8.05 -17.09 -1.27
C LEU A 98 9.05 -17.52 -0.19
N ARG A 99 9.40 -16.62 0.74
CA ARG A 99 10.33 -16.92 1.83
C ARG A 99 9.73 -17.86 2.86
N TYR A 100 8.50 -17.61 3.30
CA TYR A 100 7.89 -18.36 4.40
C TYR A 100 6.80 -19.34 3.95
N GLY A 101 6.38 -19.28 2.68
CA GLY A 101 5.33 -20.16 2.16
C GLY A 101 3.96 -19.83 2.75
N VAL A 102 3.64 -18.55 2.96
CA VAL A 102 2.37 -18.12 3.57
C VAL A 102 1.66 -17.06 2.74
N LEU A 103 0.33 -17.01 2.84
CA LEU A 103 -0.53 -15.99 2.22
C LEU A 103 -1.38 -15.31 3.29
N LEU A 104 -1.63 -14.01 3.12
CA LEU A 104 -2.54 -13.26 3.98
C LEU A 104 -3.96 -13.35 3.41
N LEU A 105 -4.88 -13.89 4.19
CA LEU A 105 -6.30 -14.02 3.85
C LEU A 105 -7.16 -13.02 4.62
N GLY A 106 -8.35 -12.75 4.09
CA GLY A 106 -9.35 -11.86 4.71
C GLY A 106 -9.11 -10.37 4.51
N TRP A 107 -8.12 -10.00 3.70
CA TRP A 107 -7.86 -8.59 3.40
C TRP A 107 -9.03 -7.97 2.60
N PRO A 108 -9.58 -6.82 3.02
CA PRO A 108 -10.72 -6.19 2.34
C PRO A 108 -10.39 -5.81 0.89
N PRO A 109 -11.27 -6.11 -0.08
CA PRO A 109 -10.97 -5.90 -1.49
C PRO A 109 -10.91 -4.42 -1.90
N ASP A 110 -11.58 -3.56 -1.14
CA ASP A 110 -11.70 -2.12 -1.37
C ASP A 110 -10.55 -1.30 -0.75
N ILE A 111 -9.73 -1.93 0.10
CA ILE A 111 -8.59 -1.26 0.75
C ILE A 111 -7.31 -1.67 0.03
N PRO A 112 -6.53 -0.71 -0.51
CA PRO A 112 -5.30 -1.05 -1.21
C PRO A 112 -4.24 -1.59 -0.25
N PHE A 113 -3.58 -2.68 -0.65
CA PHE A 113 -2.47 -3.23 0.13
C PHE A 113 -1.20 -2.43 -0.10
N MET A 114 -0.89 -1.52 0.83
CA MET A 114 0.32 -0.70 0.76
C MET A 114 0.78 -0.22 2.14
N ASN A 115 1.90 0.51 2.17
CA ASN A 115 2.44 1.06 3.41
C ASN A 115 1.55 2.20 3.93
N PHE A 116 1.13 2.13 5.21
CA PHE A 116 0.26 3.13 5.85
C PHE A 116 0.93 4.46 6.21
N SER A 117 2.11 4.75 5.67
CA SER A 117 2.74 6.06 5.90
C SER A 117 1.98 7.15 5.14
N PRO A 118 1.92 8.40 5.67
CA PRO A 118 1.24 9.50 4.98
C PRO A 118 1.82 9.68 3.56
N GLY A 119 0.95 9.63 2.55
CA GLY A 119 1.34 9.74 1.14
C GLY A 119 0.15 9.50 0.20
N HIS A 120 0.37 9.69 -1.10
CA HIS A 120 -0.65 9.46 -2.11
C HIS A 120 -1.11 8.00 -2.10
N GLY A 121 -2.43 7.77 -2.08
CA GLY A 121 -3.04 6.44 -2.11
C GLY A 121 -3.05 5.68 -0.78
N CYS A 122 -2.49 6.22 0.31
CA CYS A 122 -2.52 5.51 1.60
C CYS A 122 -3.97 5.36 2.12
N PRO A 123 -4.34 4.21 2.72
CA PRO A 123 -5.66 4.02 3.32
C PRO A 123 -6.02 5.14 4.30
N CYS A 124 -7.28 5.57 4.27
CA CYS A 124 -7.76 6.62 5.15
C CYS A 124 -7.89 6.10 6.60
N MET A 125 -8.13 7.00 7.55
CA MET A 125 -8.26 6.60 8.97
C MET A 125 -9.48 5.71 9.23
N ALA A 126 -10.54 5.80 8.43
CA ALA A 126 -11.69 4.89 8.53
C ALA A 126 -11.29 3.47 8.10
N ASP A 127 -10.57 3.35 6.98
CA ASP A 127 -10.03 2.06 6.49
C ASP A 127 -9.12 1.40 7.53
N LEU A 128 -8.22 2.19 8.14
CA LEU A 128 -7.32 1.68 9.18
C LEU A 128 -8.08 1.17 10.41
N ARG A 129 -9.15 1.86 10.82
CA ARG A 129 -10.00 1.39 11.93
C ARG A 129 -10.77 0.11 11.55
N ARG A 130 -11.23 0.00 10.31
CA ARG A 130 -11.83 -1.23 9.80
C ARG A 130 -10.83 -2.39 9.79
N LEU A 131 -9.60 -2.17 9.31
CA LEU A 131 -8.54 -3.18 9.37
C LEU A 131 -8.27 -3.63 10.81
N LEU A 132 -8.21 -2.69 11.77
CA LEU A 132 -8.08 -3.06 13.18
C LEU A 132 -9.23 -3.94 13.66
N SER A 133 -10.48 -3.57 13.36
CA SER A 133 -11.64 -4.36 13.78
C SER A 133 -11.59 -5.80 13.26
N LEU A 134 -11.03 -6.02 12.07
CA LEU A 134 -10.85 -7.34 11.48
C LEU A 134 -9.69 -8.12 12.14
N LEU A 135 -8.60 -7.44 12.51
CA LEU A 135 -7.44 -8.04 13.19
C LEU A 135 -7.68 -8.33 14.66
N SER A 136 -8.63 -7.62 15.30
CA SER A 136 -8.96 -7.78 16.70
C SER A 136 -10.33 -8.42 16.91
N ALA A 137 -10.91 -9.02 15.88
CA ALA A 137 -12.19 -9.70 15.98
C ALA A 137 -12.09 -10.94 16.87
N GLU A 138 -13.13 -11.20 17.64
CA GLU A 138 -13.23 -12.38 18.52
C GLU A 138 -14.10 -13.47 17.89
N PRO A 139 -13.80 -14.77 18.16
CA PRO A 139 -12.68 -15.26 18.98
C PRO A 139 -11.34 -15.27 18.23
N GLN A 140 -11.36 -15.16 16.90
CA GLN A 140 -10.18 -15.16 16.04
C GLN A 140 -10.23 -14.00 15.05
N PRO A 141 -9.06 -13.50 14.62
CA PRO A 141 -8.99 -12.45 13.62
C PRO A 141 -9.58 -12.93 12.28
N HIS A 142 -10.31 -12.06 11.61
CA HIS A 142 -10.80 -12.30 10.26
C HIS A 142 -9.69 -12.15 9.20
N MET A 143 -8.57 -11.53 9.57
CA MET A 143 -7.36 -11.45 8.75
C MET A 143 -6.24 -12.27 9.39
N TYR A 144 -5.71 -13.24 8.65
CA TYR A 144 -4.71 -14.17 9.17
C TYR A 144 -3.84 -14.72 8.06
N PHE A 145 -2.67 -15.26 8.43
CA PHE A 145 -1.77 -15.93 7.51
C PHE A 145 -2.05 -17.44 7.46
N VAL A 146 -2.05 -18.01 6.25
CA VAL A 146 -2.23 -19.44 6.01
C VAL A 146 -1.08 -19.98 5.17
N ARG A 147 -0.77 -21.27 5.33
CA ARG A 147 0.23 -21.95 4.50
C ARG A 147 -0.23 -21.99 3.04
N ALA A 148 0.63 -21.51 2.15
CA ALA A 148 0.36 -21.48 0.72
C ALA A 148 0.48 -22.89 0.12
N THR A 149 -0.42 -23.23 -0.78
CA THR A 149 -0.32 -24.46 -1.56
C THR A 149 0.85 -24.39 -2.56
N PRO A 150 1.39 -25.54 -3.01
CA PRO A 150 2.44 -25.54 -4.04
C PRO A 150 2.04 -24.81 -5.32
N GLY A 151 0.77 -24.92 -5.73
CA GLY A 151 0.22 -24.22 -6.90
C GLY A 151 0.21 -22.70 -6.72
N GLN A 152 -0.19 -22.22 -5.54
CA GLN A 152 -0.14 -20.79 -5.21
C GLN A 152 1.29 -20.24 -5.17
N LEU A 153 2.25 -21.01 -4.64
CA LEU A 153 3.66 -20.62 -4.65
C LEU A 153 4.23 -20.59 -6.07
N HIS A 154 3.85 -21.54 -6.92
CA HIS A 154 4.22 -21.52 -8.32
C HIS A 154 3.65 -20.30 -9.04
N ALA A 155 2.36 -20.02 -8.88
CA ALA A 155 1.72 -18.83 -9.43
C ALA A 155 2.39 -17.53 -8.93
N ALA A 156 2.70 -17.47 -7.63
CA ALA A 156 3.41 -16.35 -7.03
C ALA A 156 4.85 -16.20 -7.58
N ARG A 157 5.52 -17.26 -8.03
CA ARG A 157 6.85 -17.13 -8.69
C ARG A 157 6.74 -16.52 -10.08
N LEU A 158 5.67 -16.85 -10.81
CA LEU A 158 5.44 -16.35 -12.16
C LEU A 158 4.89 -14.92 -12.17
N ASN A 159 4.02 -14.58 -11.21
CA ASN A 159 3.35 -13.29 -11.16
C ASN A 159 3.24 -12.78 -9.72
N ALA A 160 3.82 -11.60 -9.46
CA ALA A 160 3.76 -10.96 -8.15
C ALA A 160 2.31 -10.65 -7.73
N ALA A 161 1.42 -10.32 -8.67
CA ALA A 161 0.02 -10.05 -8.39
C ALA A 161 -0.74 -11.31 -7.93
N ALA A 162 -0.24 -12.52 -8.18
CA ALA A 162 -0.83 -13.74 -7.63
C ALA A 162 -0.52 -13.94 -6.13
N ALA A 163 0.50 -13.23 -5.61
CA ALA A 163 0.87 -13.22 -4.19
C ALA A 163 0.10 -12.17 -3.38
N ALA A 164 -0.80 -11.45 -4.03
CA ALA A 164 -1.56 -10.35 -3.51
C ALA A 164 -2.56 -10.74 -2.42
N PRO A 165 -2.64 -10.00 -1.30
CA PRO A 165 -3.74 -10.19 -0.36
C PRO A 165 -5.08 -9.59 -0.84
N GLY A 166 -5.07 -8.61 -1.75
CA GLY A 166 -6.28 -7.98 -2.28
C GLY A 166 -6.16 -7.61 -3.76
N PRO A 167 -7.28 -7.40 -4.47
CA PRO A 167 -7.31 -7.09 -5.90
C PRO A 167 -6.73 -5.71 -6.23
N LEU A 168 -6.75 -4.78 -5.27
CA LEU A 168 -6.22 -3.43 -5.46
C LEU A 168 -4.74 -3.35 -5.04
N PHE A 169 -3.86 -3.38 -6.04
CA PHE A 169 -2.55 -2.72 -5.91
C PHE A 169 -2.67 -1.32 -6.45
N PRO A 170 -2.02 -0.32 -5.83
CA PRO A 170 -1.82 0.93 -6.52
C PRO A 170 -1.14 0.58 -7.85
N ALA A 171 -1.79 0.93 -8.96
CA ALA A 171 -1.11 0.95 -10.26
C ALA A 171 0.24 1.65 -10.05
N ALA A 172 1.32 1.12 -10.64
CA ALA A 172 2.59 1.81 -10.62
C ALA A 172 2.31 3.25 -11.06
N ALA A 173 2.41 4.20 -10.13
CA ALA A 173 1.98 5.56 -10.40
C ALA A 173 2.69 5.99 -11.69
N PRO A 174 1.96 6.43 -12.74
CA PRO A 174 2.56 6.77 -14.03
C PRO A 174 3.42 8.04 -13.98
N LEU A 175 3.79 8.48 -12.78
CA LEU A 175 4.64 9.63 -12.54
C LEU A 175 5.94 9.12 -11.92
N PRO A 176 7.12 9.59 -12.36
CA PRO A 176 8.36 9.19 -11.75
C PRO A 176 8.27 9.41 -10.24
N TYR A 177 8.64 8.43 -9.43
CA TYR A 177 8.68 8.59 -7.98
C TYR A 177 9.71 9.67 -7.65
N VAL A 178 9.27 10.90 -7.45
CA VAL A 178 10.15 12.06 -7.28
C VAL A 178 10.74 12.16 -5.86
N GLY A 179 10.79 11.04 -5.14
CA GLY A 179 11.31 10.95 -3.77
C GLY A 179 10.47 11.72 -2.74
N ARG A 180 10.97 11.80 -1.50
CA ARG A 180 10.30 12.50 -0.38
C ARG A 180 10.52 14.00 -0.44
N SER A 181 9.48 14.82 -0.26
CA SER A 181 9.58 16.30 -0.41
C SER A 181 10.25 17.01 0.76
N ASN A 182 10.63 16.27 1.80
CA ASN A 182 11.37 16.76 2.95
C ASN A 182 12.82 16.26 2.98
N ILE A 183 13.35 15.78 1.86
CA ILE A 183 14.79 15.55 1.72
C ILE A 183 15.51 16.86 2.02
N GLY A 184 16.52 16.80 2.88
CA GLY A 184 17.26 17.97 3.36
C GLY A 184 16.60 18.77 4.49
N ARG A 185 15.27 18.63 4.71
CA ARG A 185 14.56 19.38 5.75
C ARG A 185 14.87 18.82 7.14
N ARG A 186 15.30 19.69 8.05
CA ARG A 186 15.58 19.30 9.45
C ARG A 186 14.27 19.01 10.19
N ARG A 187 14.22 17.91 10.95
CA ARG A 187 13.08 17.58 11.81
C ARG A 187 13.40 17.92 13.26
N GLY A 188 12.58 18.78 13.86
CA GLY A 188 12.65 19.12 15.26
C GLY A 188 13.65 20.23 15.62
N VAL A 189 13.29 20.96 16.66
CA VAL A 189 14.12 21.93 17.35
C VAL A 189 15.02 21.16 18.32
N ARG A 190 16.33 21.43 18.33
CA ARG A 190 17.23 20.85 19.35
C ARG A 190 17.25 21.80 20.53
N HIS A 191 17.09 21.25 21.72
CA HIS A 191 17.25 22.00 22.96
C HIS A 191 18.63 21.71 23.56
N GLY A 192 19.25 22.73 24.14
CA GLY A 192 20.44 22.60 24.97
C GLY A 192 20.10 22.00 26.33
N ALA A 193 21.14 21.71 27.12
CA ALA A 193 20.98 21.17 28.47
C ALA A 193 20.25 22.14 29.43
N ASP A 194 20.24 23.42 29.08
CA ASP A 194 19.54 24.53 29.73
C ASP A 194 18.10 24.74 29.19
N GLY A 195 17.65 23.89 28.25
CA GLY A 195 16.36 24.03 27.58
C GLY A 195 16.32 25.08 26.46
N SER A 196 17.42 25.82 26.24
CA SER A 196 17.49 26.84 25.18
C SER A 196 17.40 26.22 23.80
N VAL A 197 16.76 26.91 22.85
CA VAL A 197 16.67 26.45 21.47
C VAL A 197 18.02 26.64 20.79
N ILE A 198 18.67 25.53 20.41
CA ILE A 198 19.91 25.57 19.65
C ILE A 198 19.58 25.84 18.19
N SER A 199 19.82 27.08 17.77
CA SER A 199 19.71 27.50 16.38
C SER A 199 20.68 26.71 15.49
N PRO A 200 20.22 26.19 14.33
CA PRO A 200 21.11 25.52 13.38
C PRO A 200 22.19 26.47 12.83
N ARG A 201 23.38 25.93 12.54
CA ARG A 201 24.45 26.67 11.85
C ARG A 201 24.10 27.08 10.41
N TYR A 202 23.18 26.35 9.76
CA TYR A 202 22.71 26.62 8.40
C TYR A 202 21.20 26.39 8.31
N ALA A 203 20.50 27.24 7.56
CA ALA A 203 19.11 27.00 7.18
C ALA A 203 19.01 25.71 6.34
N ARG A 204 18.05 24.86 6.68
CA ARG A 204 17.80 23.57 6.01
C ARG A 204 16.31 23.36 5.87
N ASP A 205 15.72 24.13 4.96
CA ASP A 205 14.26 24.22 4.78
C ASP A 205 13.68 23.12 3.89
N GLY A 206 14.55 22.36 3.23
CA GLY A 206 14.16 21.26 2.34
C GLY A 206 14.80 21.42 0.96
N PRO A 207 14.20 20.82 -0.07
CA PRO A 207 14.71 20.92 -1.44
C PRO A 207 14.67 22.37 -1.95
N THR A 208 15.79 22.85 -2.50
CA THR A 208 15.91 24.20 -3.07
C THR A 208 15.22 24.36 -4.43
N SER A 209 14.98 23.25 -5.14
CA SER A 209 14.37 23.23 -6.46
C SER A 209 13.04 22.46 -6.48
N ALA A 210 12.17 22.85 -7.42
CA ALA A 210 10.99 22.06 -7.77
C ALA A 210 11.41 20.67 -8.25
N LYS A 211 10.60 19.68 -7.90
CA LYS A 211 10.87 18.27 -8.15
C LYS A 211 10.59 17.84 -9.59
N VAL A 212 9.63 18.50 -10.22
CA VAL A 212 9.26 18.31 -11.61
C VAL A 212 9.31 19.71 -12.21
N ILE A 213 10.14 19.88 -13.23
CA ILE A 213 10.17 21.07 -14.07
C ILE A 213 9.23 20.73 -15.24
N SER A 214 8.22 21.55 -15.46
CA SER A 214 7.31 21.39 -16.60
C SER A 214 8.02 21.80 -17.90
N GLU A 215 7.89 21.00 -18.95
CA GLU A 215 8.48 21.24 -20.29
C GLU A 215 8.08 22.60 -20.90
N GLU A 216 6.96 23.17 -20.43
CA GLU A 216 6.49 24.51 -20.83
C GLU A 216 7.41 25.65 -20.35
N LEU A 217 8.23 25.44 -19.30
CA LEU A 217 9.16 26.45 -18.79
C LEU A 217 10.52 26.47 -19.51
N ASP A 218 10.84 25.42 -20.27
CA ASP A 218 12.06 25.35 -21.10
C ASP A 218 11.87 26.02 -22.48
N SER A 219 10.67 26.54 -22.78
CA SER A 219 10.34 27.13 -24.07
C SER A 219 10.49 28.66 -24.14
N GLU A 220 10.76 29.35 -23.03
CA GLU A 220 10.95 30.82 -22.98
C GLU A 220 12.40 31.19 -22.64
N ALA A 221 13.28 31.02 -23.63
CA ALA A 221 14.39 31.91 -24.00
C ALA A 221 15.25 31.25 -25.09
N SER A 222 14.68 31.02 -26.28
CA SER A 222 15.48 30.90 -27.50
C SER A 222 16.01 32.29 -27.90
N GLY A 223 16.96 32.77 -27.11
CA GLY A 223 17.81 33.92 -27.40
C GLY A 223 19.15 33.47 -27.99
N TRP A 224 19.13 32.51 -28.92
CA TRP A 224 20.32 32.09 -29.69
C TRP A 224 20.64 33.09 -30.81
N ALA A 225 20.71 34.38 -30.47
CA ALA A 225 21.22 35.41 -31.36
C ALA A 225 22.60 35.87 -30.85
N SER A 226 23.64 35.32 -31.49
CA SER A 226 25.04 35.75 -31.42
C SER A 226 25.78 35.47 -30.10
N VAL A 227 25.92 34.19 -29.74
CA VAL A 227 27.02 33.76 -28.86
C VAL A 227 28.31 33.88 -29.67
N ARG A 228 29.00 35.01 -29.51
CA ARG A 228 30.46 35.05 -29.67
C ARG A 228 31.00 33.88 -28.87
N THR A 229 31.70 32.96 -29.53
CA THR A 229 32.30 31.75 -28.97
C THR A 229 32.83 32.03 -27.56
N ALA A 230 32.05 31.67 -26.55
CA ALA A 230 32.46 31.82 -25.18
C ALA A 230 33.66 30.88 -24.97
N PRO A 231 34.70 31.29 -24.22
CA PRO A 231 35.84 30.42 -23.98
C PRO A 231 35.35 29.14 -23.30
N LEU A 232 35.82 27.99 -23.81
CA LEU A 232 35.48 26.67 -23.26
C LEU A 232 35.75 26.65 -21.74
N PRO A 233 34.91 25.98 -20.94
CA PRO A 233 35.11 25.87 -19.50
C PRO A 233 36.54 25.40 -19.17
N GLN A 234 37.20 26.11 -18.26
CA GLN A 234 38.56 25.79 -17.80
C GLN A 234 38.55 25.35 -16.33
N MET A 235 39.43 24.42 -15.96
CA MET A 235 39.58 23.92 -14.59
C MET A 235 41.05 23.71 -14.26
N TYR A 236 41.51 24.23 -13.12
CA TYR A 236 42.86 23.98 -12.62
C TYR A 236 42.87 22.75 -11.71
N LYS A 237 43.67 21.74 -12.05
CA LYS A 237 43.80 20.51 -11.26
C LYS A 237 45.22 19.96 -11.38
N ASP A 238 45.78 19.51 -10.26
CA ASP A 238 47.09 18.84 -10.18
C ASP A 238 48.24 19.61 -10.85
N GLY A 239 48.24 20.94 -10.74
CA GLY A 239 49.29 21.80 -11.31
C GLY A 239 49.10 22.17 -12.78
N ALA A 240 48.01 21.76 -13.42
CA ALA A 240 47.73 22.03 -14.83
C ALA A 240 46.34 22.64 -15.04
N TRP A 241 46.25 23.55 -16.01
CA TRP A 241 44.96 24.02 -16.54
C TRP A 241 44.42 23.01 -17.54
N LEU A 242 43.16 22.62 -17.36
CA LEU A 242 42.41 21.72 -18.23
C LEU A 242 41.29 22.50 -18.93
N ILE A 243 40.99 22.12 -20.16
CA ILE A 243 39.88 22.68 -20.95
C ILE A 243 38.87 21.56 -21.23
N TRP A 244 37.59 21.90 -21.17
CA TRP A 244 36.50 20.99 -21.55
C TRP A 244 36.40 20.90 -23.09
N GLY A 245 36.63 19.70 -23.63
CA GLY A 245 36.44 19.38 -25.05
C GLY A 245 35.34 18.34 -25.27
N GLU A 246 35.16 17.93 -26.53
CA GLU A 246 34.13 16.96 -26.96
C GLU A 246 34.26 15.59 -26.26
N SER A 247 35.47 15.20 -25.89
CA SER A 247 35.77 13.94 -25.19
C SER A 247 35.97 14.10 -23.68
N GLY A 248 35.62 15.27 -23.11
CA GLY A 248 35.78 15.60 -21.69
C GLY A 248 36.98 16.51 -21.39
N TRP A 249 37.46 16.48 -20.14
CA TRP A 249 38.58 17.31 -19.68
C TRP A 249 39.90 16.87 -20.33
N ARG A 250 40.59 17.81 -20.98
CA ARG A 250 41.90 17.57 -21.60
C ARG A 250 42.87 18.71 -21.34
N LEU A 251 44.16 18.45 -21.52
CA LEU A 251 45.17 19.51 -21.52
C LEU A 251 44.98 20.40 -22.76
N PRO A 252 45.15 21.73 -22.61
CA PRO A 252 45.08 22.65 -23.73
C PRO A 252 46.15 22.35 -24.76
N THR A 253 45.78 22.50 -26.02
CA THR A 253 46.70 22.42 -27.16
C THR A 253 47.58 23.68 -27.19
N THR A 254 48.78 23.62 -27.76
CA THR A 254 49.70 24.77 -27.85
C THR A 254 49.07 26.02 -28.50
N SER A 255 48.16 25.85 -29.45
CA SER A 255 47.38 26.94 -30.06
C SER A 255 46.37 27.60 -29.09
N GLU A 256 45.82 26.83 -28.15
CA GLU A 256 44.84 27.28 -27.15
C GLU A 256 45.53 28.00 -25.97
N LEU A 257 46.76 27.59 -25.64
CA LEU A 257 47.64 28.31 -24.70
C LEU A 257 48.01 29.70 -25.22
N LEU A 258 48.35 29.82 -26.50
CA LEU A 258 48.70 31.11 -27.12
C LEU A 258 47.49 32.06 -27.23
N SER A 259 46.29 31.52 -27.43
CA SER A 259 45.06 32.32 -27.43
C SER A 259 44.70 32.85 -26.03
N SER A 260 45.09 32.13 -24.98
CA SER A 260 44.88 32.53 -23.58
C SER A 260 45.90 33.57 -23.09
N SER A 261 47.08 33.65 -23.72
CA SER A 261 48.13 34.63 -23.41
C SER A 261 47.85 36.05 -23.92
N ASN A 262 46.93 36.21 -24.88
CA ASN A 262 46.51 37.53 -25.37
C ASN A 262 45.33 38.13 -24.58
N ALA A 263 44.76 37.39 -23.62
CA ALA A 263 43.83 37.92 -22.63
C ALA A 263 44.65 38.41 -21.43
N GLY A 264 45.01 39.70 -21.48
CA GLY A 264 45.99 40.33 -20.59
C GLY A 264 45.84 40.02 -19.11
N TRP A 265 46.98 39.74 -18.48
CA TRP A 265 47.16 39.79 -17.04
C TRP A 265 48.24 40.83 -16.77
N ASP A 266 47.82 42.09 -16.61
CA ASP A 266 48.58 43.05 -15.82
C ASP A 266 48.32 42.75 -14.34
N GLY A 267 49.41 42.60 -13.59
CA GLY A 267 49.41 42.29 -12.16
C GLY A 267 48.72 43.38 -11.31
N PRO A 268 48.44 43.05 -10.05
CA PRO A 268 49.48 43.21 -9.03
C PRO A 268 49.80 41.96 -8.21
#